data_AF-A0A2C6CSV1-F1
#
_entry.id   AF-A0A2C6CSV1-F1
#
_cell.length_a   1.000
_cell.length_b   1.000
_cell.length_c   1.000
_cell.angle_alpha   90.00
_cell.angle_beta   90.00
_cell.angle_gamma   90.00
#
_symmetry.space_group_name_H-M   'P 1'
#
loop_
_entity.id
_entity.type
_entity.pdbx_description
1 polymer ?
#
loop_
_entity_poly.entity_id
_entity_poly.type
_entity_poly.pdbx_seq_one_letter_code
_entity_poly.pdbx_strand_id
1 'polypeptide(L)'
;MQQNFNRHCQKFGRHGSVDDFTTYIVDEGLIQNSAILRYAILGTYEEITADSQLSKTQIVDVLAERFNLTSRSIWNALRANK
;
A
#
# COMPACT_ATOMS: atom_id res chain seq x y z
N MET A 1 13.18 -9.95 -15.14
CA MET A 1 12.50 -8.72 -14.67
C MET A 1 12.70 -7.55 -15.64
N GLN A 2 13.93 -7.10 -15.90
CA GLN A 2 14.19 -5.97 -16.82
C GLN A 2 13.69 -6.19 -18.27
N GLN A 3 13.88 -7.39 -18.83
CA GLN A 3 13.37 -7.69 -20.18
C GLN A 3 11.83 -7.70 -20.26
N ASN A 4 11.14 -8.14 -19.20
CA ASN A 4 9.68 -8.16 -19.15
C ASN A 4 9.12 -6.75 -19.01
N PHE A 5 9.76 -5.92 -18.18
CA PHE A 5 9.43 -4.50 -18.05
C PHE A 5 9.62 -3.75 -19.38
N ASN A 6 10.76 -3.93 -20.05
CA ASN A 6 11.01 -3.30 -21.36
C ASN A 6 9.96 -3.73 -22.40
N ARG A 7 9.56 -5.00 -22.40
CA ARG A 7 8.50 -5.50 -23.28
C ARG A 7 7.14 -4.89 -22.96
N HIS A 8 6.82 -4.74 -21.67
CA HIS A 8 5.60 -4.05 -21.24
C HIS A 8 5.62 -2.58 -21.66
N CYS A 9 6.74 -1.87 -21.47
CA CYS A 9 6.88 -0.48 -21.93
C CYS A 9 6.70 -0.34 -23.44
N GLN A 10 7.29 -1.24 -24.24
CA GLN A 10 7.10 -1.26 -25.69
C GLN A 10 5.64 -1.52 -26.09
N LYS A 11 4.96 -2.45 -25.40
CA LYS A 11 3.56 -2.78 -25.67
C LYS A 11 2.61 -1.60 -25.43
N PHE A 12 2.90 -0.76 -24.43
CA PHE A 12 2.04 0.35 -24.02
C PHE A 12 2.57 1.74 -24.42
N GLY A 13 3.64 1.82 -25.22
CA GLY A 13 4.21 3.10 -25.69
C GLY A 13 4.82 3.95 -24.57
N ARG A 14 5.33 3.32 -23.51
CA ARG A 14 5.90 3.99 -22.32
C ARG A 14 7.42 4.13 -22.41
N HIS A 15 7.97 5.11 -21.70
CA HIS A 15 9.39 5.50 -21.79
C HIS A 15 10.27 4.92 -20.67
N GLY A 16 9.71 4.08 -19.80
CA GLY A 16 10.49 3.37 -18.76
C GLY A 16 10.78 4.22 -17.53
N SER A 17 9.87 5.15 -17.20
CA SER A 17 9.94 5.96 -15.99
C SER A 17 9.71 5.11 -14.71
N VAL A 18 9.97 5.70 -13.54
CA VAL A 18 9.64 5.07 -12.25
C VAL A 18 8.14 4.81 -12.11
N ASP A 19 7.31 5.70 -12.64
CA ASP A 19 5.84 5.52 -12.64
C ASP A 19 5.43 4.36 -13.55
N ASP A 20 6.09 4.19 -14.68
CA ASP A 20 5.87 3.04 -15.57
C ASP A 20 6.25 1.73 -14.88
N PHE A 21 7.36 1.74 -14.14
CA PHE A 21 7.80 0.56 -13.39
C PHE A 21 6.85 0.21 -12.26
N THR A 22 6.36 1.21 -11.52
CA THR A 22 5.34 1.02 -10.49
C THR A 22 4.06 0.46 -11.09
N THR A 23 3.62 1.00 -12.24
CA THR A 23 2.43 0.51 -12.94
C THR A 23 2.61 -0.94 -13.38
N TYR A 24 3.76 -1.28 -13.99
CA TYR A 24 4.08 -2.65 -14.40
C TYR A 24 4.03 -3.64 -13.23
N ILE A 25 4.55 -3.25 -12.06
CA ILE A 25 4.53 -4.09 -10.86
C ILE A 25 3.10 -4.38 -10.41
N VAL A 26 2.21 -3.39 -10.48
CA VAL A 26 0.80 -3.53 -10.12
C VAL A 26 0.05 -4.36 -11.17
N ASP A 27 0.21 -4.03 -12.46
CA ASP A 27 -0.51 -4.64 -13.58
C ASP A 27 -0.19 -6.13 -13.74
N GLU A 28 1.08 -6.52 -13.56
CA GLU A 28 1.50 -7.92 -13.63
C GLU A 28 1.31 -8.65 -12.29
N GLY A 29 0.73 -8.00 -11.28
CA GLY A 29 0.48 -8.61 -9.96
C GLY A 29 1.75 -9.05 -9.23
N LEU A 30 2.89 -8.41 -9.50
CA LEU A 30 4.19 -8.73 -8.89
C LEU A 30 4.21 -8.40 -7.38
N ILE A 31 3.29 -7.57 -6.92
CA ILE A 31 2.99 -7.34 -5.52
C ILE A 31 1.53 -7.69 -5.29
N GLN A 32 1.25 -8.45 -4.23
CA GLN A 32 -0.12 -8.75 -3.84
C GLN A 32 -0.85 -7.49 -3.36
N ASN A 33 -2.11 -7.32 -3.75
CA ASN A 33 -2.95 -6.20 -3.29
C ASN A 33 -3.00 -6.08 -1.75
N SER A 34 -2.92 -7.20 -1.04
CA SER A 34 -2.83 -7.25 0.43
C SER A 34 -1.58 -6.56 0.98
N ALA A 35 -0.45 -6.66 0.27
CA ALA A 35 0.80 -6.00 0.67
C ALA A 35 0.75 -4.50 0.40
N ILE A 36 0.17 -4.07 -0.74
CA ILE A 36 -0.06 -2.65 -1.05
C ILE A 36 -0.97 -2.02 0.00
N LEU A 37 -2.09 -2.67 0.30
CA LEU A 37 -3.04 -2.22 1.30
C LEU A 37 -2.40 -2.10 2.69
N ARG A 38 -1.63 -3.12 3.10
CA ARG A 38 -0.91 -3.09 4.37
C ARG A 38 0.12 -1.97 4.44
N TYR A 39 0.88 -1.76 3.36
CA TYR A 39 1.84 -0.65 3.27
C TYR A 39 1.15 0.70 3.45
N ALA A 40 0.04 0.92 2.74
CA ALA A 40 -0.75 2.15 2.85
C ALA A 40 -1.29 2.36 4.29
N ILE A 41 -1.84 1.31 4.91
CA ILE A 41 -2.34 1.37 6.30
C ILE A 41 -1.23 1.73 7.27
N LEU A 42 -0.04 1.14 7.13
CA LEU A 42 1.10 1.40 8.03
C LEU A 42 1.62 2.84 7.87
N GLY A 43 1.80 3.33 6.64
CA GLY A 43 2.24 4.70 6.41
C GLY A 43 1.25 5.72 6.99
N THR A 44 -0.04 5.54 6.74
CA THR A 44 -1.07 6.42 7.32
C THR A 44 -1.15 6.30 8.85
N TYR A 45 -0.95 5.11 9.42
CA TYR A 45 -0.87 4.94 10.88
C TYR A 45 0.29 5.74 11.46
N GLU A 46 1.47 5.65 10.85
CA GLU A 46 2.68 6.39 11.27
C GLU A 46 2.45 7.90 11.21
N GLU A 47 1.90 8.42 10.11
CA GLU A 47 1.51 9.83 9.96
C GLU A 47 0.58 10.30 11.09
N ILE A 48 -0.51 9.58 11.34
CA ILE A 48 -1.49 9.95 12.37
C ILE A 48 -0.86 9.86 13.78
N THR A 49 -0.03 8.86 14.04
CA THR A 49 0.65 8.74 15.34
C THR A 49 1.68 9.83 15.59
N ALA A 50 2.31 10.36 14.54
CA ALA A 50 3.27 11.45 14.67
C ALA A 50 2.57 12.77 15.06
N ASP A 51 1.38 13.01 14.52
CA ASP A 51 0.69 14.32 14.62
C ASP A 51 -0.46 14.37 15.63
N SER A 52 -0.81 13.26 16.31
CA SER A 52 -1.99 13.23 17.18
C SER A 52 -1.74 12.66 18.57
N GLN A 53 -2.50 13.15 19.55
CA GLN A 53 -2.59 12.56 20.90
C GLN A 53 -3.68 11.46 20.99
N LEU A 54 -4.10 10.92 19.84
CA LEU A 54 -5.14 9.90 19.80
C LEU A 54 -4.63 8.58 20.39
N SER A 55 -5.50 7.89 21.12
CA SER A 55 -5.22 6.53 21.55
C SER A 55 -5.15 5.59 20.33
N LYS A 56 -4.42 4.48 20.48
CA LYS A 56 -4.30 3.47 19.41
C LYS A 56 -5.66 2.97 18.91
N THR A 57 -6.65 2.83 19.79
CA THR A 57 -8.02 2.43 19.42
C THR A 57 -8.68 3.47 18.52
N GLN A 58 -8.58 4.76 18.87
CA GLN A 58 -9.14 5.85 18.06
C GLN A 58 -8.47 5.92 16.69
N ILE A 59 -7.15 5.74 16.61
CA ILE A 59 -6.43 5.71 15.33
C ILE A 59 -6.91 4.52 14.48
N VAL A 60 -7.12 3.36 15.08
CA VAL A 60 -7.66 2.18 14.38
C VAL A 60 -9.05 2.45 13.82
N ASP A 61 -9.92 3.14 14.55
CA ASP A 61 -11.27 3.45 14.07
C ASP A 61 -11.23 4.46 12.90
N VAL A 62 -10.35 5.47 12.97
CA VAL A 62 -10.10 6.41 11.86
C VAL A 62 -9.60 5.67 10.62
N LEU A 63 -8.66 4.73 10.78
CA LEU A 63 -8.16 3.92 9.68
C LEU A 63 -9.23 2.99 9.12
N ALA A 64 -10.08 2.41 9.98
CA ALA A 64 -11.18 1.55 9.56
C ALA A 64 -12.15 2.31 8.65
N GLU A 65 -12.51 3.54 9.04
CA GLU A 65 -13.34 4.43 8.22
C GLU A 65 -12.62 4.82 6.91
N ARG A 66 -11.37 5.29 6.99
CA ARG A 66 -10.61 5.79 5.83
C ARG A 66 -10.38 4.73 4.75
N PHE A 67 -10.10 3.49 5.16
CA PHE A 67 -9.85 2.38 4.24
C PHE A 67 -11.11 1.57 3.93
N ASN A 68 -12.27 1.92 4.50
CA ASN A 68 -13.51 1.15 4.42
C ASN A 68 -13.32 -0.33 4.79
N LEU A 69 -12.67 -0.56 5.94
CA LEU A 69 -12.35 -1.88 6.47
C LEU A 69 -12.88 -2.01 7.90
N THR A 70 -12.99 -3.25 8.37
CA THR A 70 -13.30 -3.48 9.80
C THR A 70 -12.10 -3.11 10.67
N SER A 71 -12.33 -2.63 11.90
CA SER A 71 -11.25 -2.41 12.88
C SER A 71 -10.42 -3.68 13.09
N ARG A 72 -11.01 -4.87 12.99
CA ARG A 72 -10.29 -6.16 13.03
C ARG A 72 -9.30 -6.32 11.86
N SER A 73 -9.69 -5.94 10.66
CA SER A 73 -8.80 -5.96 9.48
C SER A 73 -7.63 -4.99 9.66
N ILE A 74 -7.89 -3.79 10.21
CA ILE A 74 -6.84 -2.83 10.54
C ILE A 74 -5.90 -3.40 11.61
N TRP A 75 -6.43 -3.97 12.68
CA TRP A 75 -5.62 -4.63 13.72
C TRP A 75 -4.75 -5.75 13.15
N ASN A 76 -5.25 -6.53 12.19
CA ASN A 76 -4.47 -7.55 11.49
C ASN A 76 -3.37 -6.95 10.62
N ALA A 77 -3.65 -5.84 9.92
CA ALA A 77 -2.64 -5.14 9.10
C ALA A 77 -1.51 -4.54 9.97
N LEU A 78 -1.86 -3.99 11.15
CA LEU A 78 -0.93 -3.46 12.15
C LEU A 78 -0.17 -4.56 12.92
N ARG A 79 -0.66 -5.81 12.90
CA ARG A 79 0.02 -6.96 13.50
C ARG A 79 1.16 -7.44 12.59
N ALA A 80 2.27 -6.69 12.56
CA ALA A 80 3.58 -7.28 12.27
C ALA A 80 4.72 -6.33 12.64
N ASN A 81 5.25 -6.59 13.83
CA ASN A 81 6.66 -6.58 14.22
C ASN A 81 6.77 -7.34 15.56
N LYS A 82 6.90 -8.67 15.47
CA LYS A 82 7.65 -9.50 16.42
C LYS A 82 8.42 -10.52 15.59
#